data_AF-A0A0K2RRN2-F1
#
_entry.id   AF-A0A0K2RRN2-F1
#
_cell.length_a   1.000
_cell.length_b   1.000
_cell.length_c   1.000
_cell.angle_alpha   90.00
_cell.angle_beta   90.00
_cell.angle_gamma   90.00
#
_symmetry.space_group_name_H-M   'P 1'
#
loop_
_entity.id
_entity.type
_entity.pdbx_description
1 polymer ?
#
loop_
_entity_poly.entity_id
_entity_poly.type
_entity_poly.pdbx_seq_one_letter_code
_entity_poly.pdbx_strand_id
1 'polypeptide(L)'
;MDVPSGANAARLNKSARRLALPELPEEYFLGAIRELVQADKEWVPSGDGEALYLRPFMIATEAFLGVRAAREVSFRVIASPAGNYFGGELKPVSIWISREYARAGRGGTGAAKCGGNYAASLIAQMEAEENGCKQVLFLDHFNDDAVEELGA
;
A
#
# COMPACT_ATOMS: atom_id res chain seq x y z
N MET A 1 3.66 -21.53 12.85
CA MET A 1 4.05 -20.11 12.85
C MET A 1 2.76 -19.34 12.66
N ASP A 2 2.21 -18.75 13.73
CA ASP A 2 0.97 -17.97 13.63
C ASP A 2 1.29 -16.67 12.92
N VAL A 3 0.75 -16.48 11.71
CA VAL A 3 0.87 -15.23 10.97
C VAL A 3 -0.24 -14.30 11.47
N PRO A 4 0.07 -13.20 12.18
CA PRO A 4 -0.92 -12.27 12.67
C PRO A 4 -1.36 -11.36 11.51
N SER A 5 -2.14 -11.93 10.58
CA SER A 5 -2.49 -11.29 9.29
C SER A 5 -3.98 -10.93 9.15
N GLY A 6 -4.81 -11.19 10.16
CA GLY A 6 -6.23 -10.83 10.13
C GLY A 6 -6.48 -9.33 9.94
N ALA A 7 -5.61 -8.47 10.51
CA ALA A 7 -5.69 -7.02 10.29
C ALA A 7 -5.46 -6.63 8.81
N ASN A 8 -4.55 -7.32 8.11
CA ASN A 8 -4.28 -7.08 6.70
C ASN A 8 -5.42 -7.57 5.82
N ALA A 9 -5.99 -8.74 6.11
CA ALA A 9 -7.18 -9.26 5.43
C ALA A 9 -8.38 -8.32 5.60
N ALA A 10 -8.64 -7.87 6.84
CA ALA A 10 -9.71 -6.92 7.14
C ALA A 10 -9.50 -5.57 6.41
N ARG A 11 -8.25 -5.08 6.34
CA ARG A 11 -7.93 -3.84 5.59
C ARG A 11 -8.08 -4.03 4.08
N LEU A 12 -7.74 -5.20 3.54
CA LEU A 12 -7.98 -5.53 2.13
C LEU A 12 -9.48 -5.47 1.82
N ASN A 13 -10.33 -6.09 2.66
CA ASN A 13 -11.78 -6.07 2.46
C ASN A 13 -12.40 -4.68 2.62
N LYS A 14 -11.90 -3.85 3.56
CA LYS A 14 -12.27 -2.42 3.64
C LYS A 14 -11.95 -1.68 2.32
N SER A 15 -10.77 -1.95 1.76
CA SER A 15 -10.36 -1.36 0.48
C SER A 15 -11.21 -1.88 -0.68
N ALA A 16 -11.50 -3.19 -0.71
CA ALA A 16 -12.35 -3.82 -1.72
C ALA A 16 -13.75 -3.19 -1.75
N ARG A 17 -14.40 -3.02 -0.60
CA ARG A 17 -15.68 -2.31 -0.49
C ARG A 17 -15.63 -0.91 -1.07
N ARG A 18 -14.59 -0.13 -0.74
CA ARG A 18 -14.44 1.26 -1.23
C ARG A 18 -14.30 1.33 -2.76
N LEU A 19 -13.70 0.30 -3.36
CA LEU A 19 -13.42 0.19 -4.80
C LEU A 19 -14.46 -0.65 -5.57
N ALA A 20 -15.57 -1.05 -4.92
CA ALA A 20 -16.58 -1.95 -5.52
C ALA A 20 -15.99 -3.28 -6.05
N LEU A 21 -15.00 -3.84 -5.34
CA LEU A 21 -14.46 -5.18 -5.55
C LEU A 21 -15.11 -6.17 -4.57
N PRO A 22 -15.15 -7.47 -4.88
CA PRO A 22 -15.63 -8.49 -3.97
C PRO A 22 -14.73 -8.57 -2.73
N GLU A 23 -15.33 -8.84 -1.57
CA GLU A 23 -14.58 -9.18 -0.37
C GLU A 23 -14.05 -10.61 -0.44
N LEU A 24 -12.84 -10.82 0.09
CA LEU A 24 -12.20 -12.12 0.16
C LEU A 24 -12.33 -12.67 1.59
N PRO A 25 -12.89 -13.88 1.78
CA PRO A 25 -12.85 -14.56 3.07
C PRO A 25 -11.43 -14.63 3.62
N GLU A 26 -11.26 -14.33 4.91
CA GLU A 26 -9.95 -14.26 5.56
C GLU A 26 -9.18 -15.58 5.42
N GLU A 27 -9.87 -16.72 5.48
CA GLU A 27 -9.25 -18.04 5.31
C GLU A 27 -8.52 -18.19 3.97
N TYR A 28 -9.05 -17.64 2.88
CA TYR A 28 -8.40 -17.71 1.56
C TYR A 28 -7.22 -16.75 1.46
N PHE A 29 -7.34 -15.57 2.07
CA PHE A 29 -6.22 -14.63 2.18
C PHE A 29 -5.04 -15.25 2.93
N LEU A 30 -5.31 -15.84 4.10
CA LEU A 30 -4.31 -16.50 4.94
C LEU A 30 -3.77 -17.77 4.28
N GLY A 31 -4.64 -18.55 3.64
CA GLY A 31 -4.27 -19.76 2.90
C GLY A 31 -3.26 -19.45 1.80
N ALA A 32 -3.55 -18.47 0.93
CA ALA A 32 -2.65 -18.07 -0.14
C ALA A 32 -1.27 -17.60 0.37
N ILE A 33 -1.24 -16.85 1.48
CA ILE A 33 0.02 -16.45 2.13
C ILE A 33 0.80 -17.67 2.63
N ARG A 34 0.13 -18.60 3.31
CA ARG A 34 0.78 -19.80 3.85
C ARG A 34 1.37 -20.67 2.74
N GLU A 35 0.61 -20.89 1.68
CA GLU A 35 1.08 -21.65 0.51
C GLU A 35 2.31 -21.00 -0.13
N LEU A 36 2.29 -19.67 -0.34
CA LEU A 36 3.43 -18.95 -0.92
C LEU A 36 4.67 -19.04 -0.02
N VAL A 37 4.54 -18.74 1.27
CA VAL A 37 5.68 -18.78 2.21
C VAL A 37 6.24 -20.20 2.34
N GLN A 38 5.40 -21.23 2.28
CA GLN A 38 5.84 -22.61 2.34
C GLN A 38 6.60 -23.01 1.07
N ALA A 39 6.13 -22.59 -0.11
CA ALA A 39 6.78 -22.84 -1.39
C ALA A 39 8.13 -22.11 -1.49
N ASP A 40 8.20 -20.85 -1.02
CA ASP A 40 9.36 -19.97 -1.15
C ASP A 40 10.15 -19.84 0.16
N LYS A 41 10.13 -20.87 1.01
CA LYS A 41 10.75 -20.82 2.35
C LYS A 41 12.25 -20.46 2.30
N GLU A 42 12.96 -20.88 1.25
CA GLU A 42 14.38 -20.60 1.05
C GLU A 42 14.66 -19.11 0.78
N TRP A 43 13.66 -18.34 0.35
CA TRP A 43 13.77 -16.90 0.14
C TRP A 43 13.58 -16.08 1.42
N VAL A 44 13.22 -16.72 2.54
CA VAL A 44 13.06 -16.03 3.82
C VAL A 44 14.44 -15.71 4.39
N PRO A 45 14.82 -14.42 4.48
CA PRO A 45 16.12 -14.05 5.02
C PRO A 45 16.21 -14.35 6.52
N SER A 46 17.43 -14.57 6.99
CA SER A 46 17.75 -14.87 8.39
C SER A 46 18.58 -13.77 9.09
N GLY A 47 18.95 -12.71 8.37
CA GLY A 47 19.66 -11.57 8.93
C GLY A 47 18.80 -10.74 9.87
N ASP A 48 19.46 -10.05 10.82
CA ASP A 48 18.76 -9.16 11.74
C ASP A 48 18.14 -7.97 11.00
N GLY A 49 16.86 -7.70 11.28
CA GLY A 49 16.08 -6.67 10.59
C GLY A 49 15.71 -6.99 9.13
N GLU A 50 15.98 -8.20 8.64
CA GLU A 50 15.54 -8.65 7.31
C GLU A 50 14.22 -9.43 7.41
N ALA A 51 13.41 -9.39 6.35
CA ALA A 51 12.15 -10.12 6.29
C ALA A 51 11.78 -10.49 4.85
N LEU A 52 10.91 -11.50 4.69
CA LEU A 52 10.20 -11.72 3.43
C LEU A 52 8.96 -10.82 3.40
N TYR A 53 8.97 -9.78 2.58
CA TYR A 53 7.83 -8.90 2.41
C TYR A 53 6.77 -9.55 1.51
N LEU A 54 5.54 -9.58 1.99
CA LEU A 54 4.39 -10.15 1.28
C LEU A 54 3.50 -9.05 0.70
N ARG A 55 3.12 -9.19 -0.57
CA ARG A 55 2.25 -8.25 -1.29
C ARG A 55 0.99 -8.95 -1.83
N PRO A 56 -0.05 -9.11 -1.01
CA PRO A 56 -1.39 -9.44 -1.48
C PRO A 56 -2.02 -8.26 -2.24
N PHE A 57 -2.69 -8.52 -3.35
CA PHE A 57 -3.41 -7.50 -4.12
C PHE A 57 -4.60 -8.08 -4.89
N MET A 58 -5.53 -7.20 -5.25
CA MET A 58 -6.66 -7.50 -6.14
C MET A 58 -6.65 -6.60 -7.36
N ILE A 59 -6.99 -7.15 -8.51
CA ILE A 59 -7.17 -6.40 -9.77
C ILE A 59 -8.40 -6.91 -10.52
N ALA A 60 -9.15 -6.00 -11.14
CA ALA A 60 -10.17 -6.38 -12.12
C ALA A 60 -9.49 -6.96 -13.36
N THR A 61 -9.96 -8.11 -13.84
CA THR A 61 -9.42 -8.80 -15.02
C THR A 61 -10.47 -9.01 -16.12
N GLU A 62 -11.69 -8.52 -15.90
CA GLU A 62 -12.78 -8.61 -16.87
C GLU A 62 -12.42 -7.87 -18.17
N ALA A 63 -12.59 -8.55 -19.31
CA ALA A 63 -12.45 -7.96 -20.64
C ALA A 63 -13.64 -7.04 -20.97
N PHE A 64 -13.67 -5.85 -20.37
CA PHE A 64 -14.76 -4.88 -20.53
C PHE A 64 -14.22 -3.44 -20.53
N LEU A 65 -14.62 -2.64 -21.53
CA LEU A 65 -14.09 -1.27 -21.72
C LEU A 65 -14.86 -0.18 -20.95
N GLY A 66 -16.14 -0.42 -20.62
CA GLY A 66 -16.97 0.59 -19.96
C GLY A 66 -16.67 0.72 -18.46
N VAL A 67 -17.04 1.86 -17.88
CA VAL A 67 -16.86 2.12 -16.44
C VAL A 67 -18.01 1.51 -15.64
N ARG A 68 -17.72 0.41 -14.93
CA ARG A 68 -18.61 -0.19 -13.91
C ARG A 68 -17.81 -1.08 -12.95
N ALA A 69 -18.44 -1.55 -11.90
CA ALA A 69 -17.88 -2.61 -11.06
C ALA A 69 -17.57 -3.86 -11.90
N ALA A 70 -16.36 -4.40 -11.71
CA ALA A 70 -15.89 -5.58 -12.42
C ALA A 70 -16.63 -6.83 -11.94
N ARG A 71 -16.92 -7.75 -12.86
CA ARG A 71 -17.50 -9.07 -12.58
C ARG A 71 -16.45 -10.15 -12.46
N GLU A 72 -15.25 -9.89 -12.97
CA GLU A 72 -14.10 -10.77 -12.85
C GLU A 72 -12.93 -10.02 -12.20
N VAL A 73 -12.43 -10.60 -11.11
CA VAL A 73 -11.38 -10.01 -10.27
C VAL A 73 -10.42 -11.13 -9.88
N SER A 74 -9.14 -10.86 -9.98
CA SER A 74 -8.08 -11.76 -9.51
C SER A 74 -7.51 -11.26 -8.20
N PHE A 75 -7.45 -12.14 -7.20
CA PHE A 75 -6.60 -11.98 -6.02
C PHE A 75 -5.29 -12.73 -6.22
N ARG A 76 -4.16 -12.09 -5.88
CA ARG A 76 -2.82 -12.66 -6.03
C ARG A 76 -1.94 -12.24 -4.86
N VAL A 77 -0.91 -13.03 -4.59
CA VAL A 77 0.14 -12.71 -3.61
C VAL A 77 1.49 -12.91 -4.27
N ILE A 78 2.38 -11.93 -4.11
CA ILE A 78 3.80 -12.05 -4.46
C ILE A 78 4.65 -11.77 -3.22
N ALA A 79 5.90 -12.24 -3.23
CA ALA A 79 6.84 -12.04 -2.14
C ALA A 79 8.16 -11.42 -2.65
N SER A 80 8.87 -10.72 -1.77
CA SER A 80 10.18 -10.14 -2.06
C SER A 80 11.01 -10.06 -0.77
N PRO A 81 12.26 -10.58 -0.75
CA PRO A 81 13.16 -10.35 0.38
C PRO A 81 13.40 -8.85 0.55
N ALA A 82 13.29 -8.37 1.78
CA ALA A 82 13.47 -6.98 2.14
C ALA A 82 14.51 -6.89 3.28
N GLY A 83 15.53 -6.07 3.07
CA GLY A 83 16.50 -5.74 4.11
C GLY A 83 16.00 -4.64 5.06
N ASN A 84 16.81 -4.34 6.07
CA ASN A 84 16.52 -3.25 7.00
C ASN A 84 16.54 -1.89 6.28
N TYR A 85 15.37 -1.25 6.18
CA TYR A 85 15.15 0.01 5.46
C TYR A 85 15.97 1.19 6.01
N PHE A 86 16.34 1.17 7.29
CA PHE A 86 17.13 2.22 7.93
C PHE A 86 18.61 1.83 8.14
N GLY A 87 18.99 0.60 7.79
CA GLY A 87 20.28 0.05 8.17
C GLY A 87 20.51 0.10 9.69
N GLY A 88 21.77 0.21 10.11
CA GLY A 88 22.14 0.26 11.53
C GLY A 88 22.03 1.65 12.19
N GLU A 89 21.93 2.74 11.40
CA GLU A 89 21.95 4.12 11.92
C GLU A 89 20.74 4.91 11.40
N LEU A 90 19.93 5.42 12.34
CA LEU A 90 18.75 6.22 12.04
C LEU A 90 19.18 7.58 11.44
N LYS A 91 18.81 7.84 10.18
CA LYS A 91 19.10 9.11 9.50
C LYS A 91 17.83 9.95 9.34
N PRO A 92 17.84 11.23 9.74
CA PRO A 92 16.72 12.12 9.50
C PRO A 92 16.53 12.37 8.00
N VAL A 93 15.30 12.67 7.61
CA VAL A 93 14.93 13.00 6.23
C VAL A 93 14.42 14.44 6.14
N SER A 94 14.77 15.13 5.07
CA SER A 94 14.16 16.40 4.69
C SER A 94 12.76 16.16 4.13
N ILE A 95 11.80 17.00 4.54
CA ILE A 95 10.38 16.85 4.25
C ILE A 95 9.88 18.07 3.48
N TRP A 96 9.26 17.83 2.33
CA TRP A 96 8.59 18.84 1.53
C TRP A 96 7.11 18.90 1.90
N ILE A 97 6.58 20.08 2.19
CA ILE A 97 5.15 20.25 2.45
C ILE A 97 4.47 20.54 1.13
N SER A 98 3.65 19.61 0.64
CA SER A 98 2.93 19.83 -0.62
C SER A 98 1.75 20.79 -0.39
N ARG A 99 1.74 21.90 -1.12
CA ARG A 99 0.67 22.90 -1.09
C ARG A 99 -0.22 22.88 -2.34
N GLU A 100 0.33 22.46 -3.48
CA GLU A 100 -0.46 22.29 -4.70
C GLU A 100 -1.19 20.94 -4.78
N TYR A 101 -0.60 19.87 -4.26
CA TYR A 101 -1.09 18.51 -4.48
C TYR A 101 -1.64 17.89 -3.20
N ALA A 102 -2.69 17.08 -3.36
CA ALA A 102 -3.25 16.25 -2.30
C ALA A 102 -3.17 14.77 -2.69
N ARG A 103 -2.82 13.91 -1.73
CA ARG A 103 -2.79 12.45 -1.93
C ARG A 103 -4.18 11.87 -2.11
N ALA A 104 -5.14 12.41 -1.37
CA ALA A 104 -6.54 12.05 -1.39
C ALA A 104 -7.38 13.25 -0.95
N GLY A 105 -8.68 13.20 -1.22
CA GLY A 105 -9.65 14.20 -0.75
C GLY A 105 -10.75 13.58 0.10
N ARG A 106 -11.48 14.43 0.85
CA ARG A 106 -12.64 14.03 1.65
C ARG A 106 -13.66 13.27 0.81
N GLY A 107 -14.10 12.11 1.30
CA GLY A 107 -15.01 11.22 0.56
C GLY A 107 -14.34 10.43 -0.56
N GLY A 108 -13.05 10.65 -0.85
CA GLY A 108 -12.27 9.92 -1.83
C GLY A 108 -11.80 8.55 -1.33
N THR A 109 -10.64 8.11 -1.81
CA THR A 109 -10.09 6.77 -1.58
C THR A 109 -8.95 6.73 -0.56
N GLY A 110 -8.64 7.83 0.13
CA GLY A 110 -7.47 7.93 1.01
C GLY A 110 -7.36 6.85 2.10
N ALA A 111 -8.50 6.44 2.66
CA ALA A 111 -8.58 5.36 3.66
C ALA A 111 -8.48 3.94 3.09
N ALA A 112 -8.60 3.78 1.76
CA ALA A 112 -8.41 2.50 1.08
C ALA A 112 -6.96 2.38 0.57
N LYS A 113 -6.37 1.19 0.66
CA LYS A 113 -5.05 0.95 0.10
C LYS A 113 -5.16 0.63 -1.39
N CYS A 114 -5.32 1.66 -2.21
CA CYS A 114 -5.54 1.51 -3.65
C CYS A 114 -4.47 2.23 -4.50
N GLY A 115 -4.20 1.71 -5.69
CA GLY A 115 -3.15 2.24 -6.57
C GLY A 115 -3.34 3.70 -6.95
N GLY A 116 -4.58 4.18 -7.07
CA GLY A 116 -4.88 5.58 -7.42
C GLY A 116 -4.28 6.61 -6.44
N ASN A 117 -4.24 6.30 -5.14
CA ASN A 117 -3.69 7.23 -4.15
C ASN A 117 -2.16 7.38 -4.32
N TYR A 118 -1.48 6.27 -4.64
CA TYR A 118 -0.04 6.28 -4.92
C TYR A 118 0.27 6.99 -6.24
N ALA A 119 -0.55 6.77 -7.27
CA ALA A 119 -0.37 7.46 -8.55
C ALA A 119 -0.51 8.99 -8.39
N ALA A 120 -1.45 9.44 -7.56
CA ALA A 120 -1.68 10.85 -7.29
C ALA A 120 -0.52 11.52 -6.52
N SER A 121 0.22 10.77 -5.69
CA SER A 121 1.33 11.33 -4.88
C SER A 121 2.66 11.47 -5.62
N LEU A 122 2.85 10.77 -6.74
CA LEU A 122 4.14 10.76 -7.47
C LEU A 122 4.58 12.16 -7.91
N ILE A 123 3.65 13.00 -8.37
CA ILE A 123 4.01 14.34 -8.85
C ILE A 123 4.55 15.24 -7.73
N ALA A 124 3.97 15.15 -6.53
CA ALA A 124 4.45 15.87 -5.35
C ALA A 124 5.80 15.32 -4.87
N GLN A 125 6.02 14.01 -4.98
CA GLN A 125 7.30 13.38 -4.64
C GLN A 125 8.41 13.83 -5.60
N MET A 126 8.12 13.97 -6.90
CA MET A 126 9.06 14.53 -7.87
C MET A 126 9.43 15.98 -7.53
N GLU A 127 8.45 16.82 -7.21
CA GLU A 127 8.68 18.20 -6.76
C GLU A 127 9.54 18.26 -5.48
N ALA A 128 9.28 17.38 -4.53
CA ALA A 128 10.09 17.28 -3.31
C ALA A 128 11.55 16.94 -3.63
N GLU A 129 11.79 16.00 -4.54
CA GLU A 129 13.14 15.61 -4.97
C GLU A 129 13.88 16.75 -5.66
N GLU A 130 13.19 17.51 -6.53
CA GLU A 130 13.73 18.72 -7.17
C GLU A 130 14.14 19.79 -6.15
N ASN A 131 13.48 19.83 -4.99
CA ASN A 131 13.78 20.72 -3.87
C ASN A 131 14.70 20.10 -2.80
N GLY A 132 15.37 18.98 -3.08
CA GLY A 132 16.32 18.35 -2.16
C GLY A 132 15.67 17.69 -0.93
N CYS A 133 14.35 17.46 -0.98
CA CYS A 133 13.60 16.73 0.03
C CYS A 133 13.51 15.24 -0.31
N LYS A 134 13.40 14.38 0.71
CA LYS A 134 13.33 12.92 0.53
C LYS A 134 11.90 12.39 0.63
N GLN A 135 11.01 13.12 1.29
CA GLN A 135 9.62 12.73 1.50
C GLN A 135 8.70 13.95 1.37
N VAL A 136 7.43 13.68 1.11
CA VAL A 136 6.35 14.67 1.05
C VAL A 136 5.48 14.56 2.30
N LEU A 137 5.07 15.69 2.85
CA LEU A 137 4.01 15.82 3.84
C LEU A 137 2.75 16.35 3.15
N PHE A 138 1.66 15.61 3.27
CA PHE A 138 0.34 16.02 2.81
C PHE A 138 -0.47 16.61 3.97
N LEU A 139 -1.29 17.61 3.64
CA LEU A 139 -2.10 18.37 4.59
C LEU A 139 -3.59 18.27 4.26
N ASP A 140 -4.43 18.27 5.31
CA ASP A 140 -5.87 18.42 5.18
C ASP A 140 -6.21 19.91 5.06
N HIS A 141 -6.35 20.36 3.82
CA HIS A 141 -6.72 21.73 3.50
C HIS A 141 -8.13 22.12 3.99
N PHE A 142 -8.95 21.14 4.40
CA PHE A 142 -10.28 21.38 4.96
C PHE A 142 -10.28 21.42 6.50
N ASN A 143 -9.15 21.22 7.15
CA ASN A 143 -8.98 21.18 8.59
C ASN A 143 -7.73 21.98 9.01
N ASP A 144 -7.71 23.28 8.68
CA ASP A 144 -6.65 24.22 9.05
C ASP A 144 -5.24 23.73 8.74
N ASP A 145 -5.04 23.14 7.55
CA ASP A 145 -3.75 22.59 7.11
C ASP A 145 -3.17 21.55 8.11
N ALA A 146 -4.06 20.79 8.78
CA ALA A 146 -3.64 19.73 9.68
C ALA A 146 -2.80 18.68 8.95
N VAL A 147 -1.78 18.16 9.65
CA VAL A 147 -0.92 17.10 9.13
C VAL A 147 -1.72 15.81 8.93
N GLU A 148 -1.69 15.24 7.73
CA GLU A 148 -2.29 13.95 7.43
C GLU A 148 -1.27 12.81 7.39
N GLU A 149 -0.41 12.79 6.36
CA GLU A 149 0.48 11.66 6.07
C GLU A 149 1.82 12.10 5.51
N LEU A 150 2.86 11.31 5.82
CA LEU A 150 4.20 11.42 5.26
C LEU A 150 4.42 10.31 4.21
N GLY A 151 4.85 10.68 3.01
CA GLY A 151 5.22 9.76 1.93
C GLY A 151 4.16 9.66 0.83
N ALA A 152 4.38 8.69 -0.06
CA ALA A 152 3.57 8.46 -1.27
C ALA A 152 2.38 7.51 -1.05
#